data_AF-X5PNU2-F1
#
_entry.id   AF-X5PNU2-F1
#
_cell.length_a   1.000
_cell.length_b   1.000
_cell.length_c   1.000
_cell.angle_alpha   90.00
_cell.angle_beta   90.00
_cell.angle_gamma   90.00
#
_symmetry.space_group_name_H-M   'P 1'
#
loop_
_entity.id
_entity.type
_entity.pdbx_description
1 polymer ?
#
loop_
_entity_poly.entity_id
_entity_poly.type
_entity_poly.pdbx_seq_one_letter_code
_entity_poly.pdbx_strand_id
1 'polypeptide(L)'
;MARGLTGMLVVEDDEDAGFDQDLPLNIRDFRLGEDGQFIELVKARNAARGGTLGTVSTVNWEVTPIYDLPAGSLVRLRLAVTDVTRIGTYDLDGGTAKVIALDANPLPQPVAPRGIVIAPGQRADVALRVPDGEDEIVSLNLRTAKGPRVLVRFRPIGASAGRTLGELKPLRPNRVPEPDLADPETMDFVFGWSPNGDAPAPGVCGTLGYTFWSINRPPLVRRELGRSASPNFDPLTPLRQAQNCVACNRYGPS
;
A
#
# COMPACT_ATOMS: atom_id res chain seq x y z
N MET A 1 2.80 6.24 13.99
CA MET A 1 2.14 6.05 12.68
C MET A 1 0.62 6.25 12.72
N ALA A 2 -0.14 5.55 13.57
CA ALA A 2 -1.63 5.51 13.53
C ALA A 2 -2.38 6.86 13.61
N ARG A 3 -1.74 7.96 14.05
CA ARG A 3 -2.33 9.31 14.14
C ARG A 3 -2.08 10.23 12.94
N GLY A 4 -1.57 9.71 11.82
CA GLY A 4 -1.41 10.48 10.57
C GLY A 4 0.02 10.78 10.14
N LEU A 5 1.04 10.28 10.86
CA LEU A 5 2.44 10.39 10.44
C LEU A 5 2.74 9.45 9.26
N THR A 6 2.40 9.91 8.06
CA THR A 6 2.67 9.27 6.76
C THR A 6 2.57 10.32 5.66
N GLY A 7 3.14 10.01 4.50
CA GLY A 7 3.05 10.85 3.30
C GLY A 7 3.37 10.05 2.05
N MET A 8 3.37 10.75 0.92
CA MET A 8 3.77 10.20 -0.36
C MET A 8 5.07 10.87 -0.81
N LEU A 9 5.99 10.07 -1.35
CA LEU A 9 7.16 10.54 -2.07
C LEU A 9 6.98 10.16 -3.54
N VAL A 10 6.95 11.15 -4.41
CA VAL A 10 6.91 10.93 -5.86
C VAL A 10 8.31 11.16 -6.41
N VAL A 11 8.80 10.16 -7.14
CA VAL A 11 10.01 10.28 -7.95
C VAL A 11 9.53 10.41 -9.39
N GLU A 12 9.82 11.55 -10.00
CA GLU A 12 9.41 11.86 -11.37
C GLU A 12 10.33 11.15 -12.36
N ASP A 13 9.72 10.62 -13.43
CA ASP A 13 10.46 10.12 -14.57
C ASP A 13 11.09 11.30 -15.33
N ASP A 14 12.23 11.06 -15.95
CA ASP A 14 12.93 12.02 -16.80
C ASP A 14 12.19 12.27 -18.13
N GLU A 15 11.38 11.30 -18.59
CA GLU A 15 10.51 11.44 -19.76
C GLU A 15 9.06 11.69 -19.36
N ASP A 16 8.45 12.70 -19.98
CA ASP A 16 7.01 12.94 -19.88
C ASP A 16 6.22 11.87 -20.66
N ALA A 17 5.42 11.11 -19.91
CA ALA A 17 4.51 10.09 -20.39
C ALA A 17 3.27 10.65 -21.11
N GLY A 18 3.02 11.96 -21.01
CA GLY A 18 1.96 12.68 -21.72
C GLY A 18 0.65 12.84 -20.93
N PHE A 19 0.71 12.82 -19.61
CA PHE A 19 -0.44 13.09 -18.74
C PHE A 19 -0.69 14.60 -18.63
N ASP A 20 -1.97 15.01 -18.64
CA ASP A 20 -2.35 16.40 -18.41
C ASP A 20 -2.27 16.77 -16.93
N GLN A 21 -2.53 15.80 -16.03
CA GLN A 21 -2.43 15.96 -14.59
C GLN A 21 -1.93 14.69 -13.91
N ASP A 22 -1.27 14.88 -12.76
CA ASP A 22 -0.82 13.81 -11.87
C ASP A 22 -1.38 14.05 -10.48
N LEU A 23 -2.21 13.12 -10.00
CA LEU A 23 -2.98 13.26 -8.78
C LEU A 23 -2.56 12.20 -7.75
N PRO A 24 -1.80 12.59 -6.72
CA PRO A 24 -1.51 11.72 -5.59
C PRO A 24 -2.75 11.50 -4.73
N LEU A 25 -3.10 10.24 -4.49
CA LEU A 25 -4.22 9.81 -3.67
C LEU A 25 -3.71 9.01 -2.47
N ASN A 26 -3.48 9.70 -1.36
CA ASN A 26 -3.11 9.09 -0.10
C ASN A 26 -4.35 8.49 0.58
N ILE A 27 -4.53 7.19 0.46
CA ILE A 27 -5.66 6.43 0.99
C ILE A 27 -5.33 5.94 2.38
N ARG A 28 -6.17 6.31 3.35
CA ARG A 28 -5.97 5.94 4.74
C ARG A 28 -7.25 5.93 5.53
N ASP A 29 -7.40 4.94 6.40
CA ASP A 29 -8.41 5.01 7.44
C ASP A 29 -7.86 5.53 8.76
N PHE A 30 -8.74 6.17 9.51
CA PHE A 30 -8.53 6.55 10.90
C PHE A 30 -9.54 5.86 11.81
N ARG A 31 -9.10 5.58 13.04
CA ARG A 31 -9.99 5.14 14.11
C ARG A 31 -10.48 6.36 14.88
N LEU A 32 -11.60 6.88 14.41
CA LEU A 32 -12.31 8.01 15.01
C LEU A 32 -13.64 7.56 15.61
N GLY A 33 -14.01 8.16 16.73
CA GLY A 33 -15.34 8.06 17.33
C GLY A 33 -16.34 8.98 16.63
N GLU A 34 -17.60 8.95 17.09
CA GLU A 34 -18.66 9.83 16.56
C GLU A 34 -18.39 11.32 16.83
N ASP A 35 -17.60 11.61 17.88
CA ASP A 35 -17.13 12.95 18.25
C ASP A 35 -15.89 13.41 17.46
N GLY A 36 -15.43 12.61 16.48
CA GLY A 36 -14.24 12.88 15.67
C GLY A 36 -12.92 12.69 16.42
N GLN A 37 -12.94 12.27 17.69
CA GLN A 37 -11.73 12.02 18.47
C GLN A 37 -11.14 10.64 18.14
N PHE A 38 -9.83 10.52 18.28
CA PHE A 38 -9.18 9.21 18.17
C PHE A 38 -9.68 8.28 19.28
N ILE A 39 -10.29 7.17 18.88
CA ILE A 39 -10.61 6.06 19.78
C ILE A 39 -9.42 5.10 19.85
N GLU A 40 -9.56 4.04 20.66
CA GLU A 40 -8.54 3.00 20.81
C GLU A 40 -8.03 2.53 19.43
N LEU A 41 -6.73 2.75 19.21
CA LEU A 41 -6.07 2.56 17.91
C LEU A 41 -5.79 1.09 17.61
N VAL A 42 -5.70 0.26 18.65
CA VAL A 42 -5.37 -1.16 18.58
C VAL A 42 -6.38 -1.91 19.43
N LYS A 43 -7.07 -2.89 18.83
CA LYS A 43 -7.87 -3.86 19.57
C LYS A 43 -7.15 -5.20 19.55
N ALA A 44 -6.75 -5.71 20.70
CA ALA A 44 -5.93 -6.93 20.83
C ALA A 44 -6.48 -8.11 20.00
N ARG A 45 -7.78 -8.40 20.08
CA ARG A 45 -8.44 -9.47 19.31
C ARG A 45 -8.32 -9.28 17.79
N ASN A 46 -8.31 -8.04 17.31
CA ASN A 46 -8.22 -7.73 15.88
C ASN A 46 -6.76 -7.71 15.41
N ALA A 47 -5.85 -7.17 16.22
CA ALA A 47 -4.41 -7.20 15.97
C ALA A 47 -3.85 -8.63 15.84
N ALA A 48 -4.43 -9.56 16.58
CA ALA A 48 -4.18 -11.00 16.48
C ALA A 48 -4.61 -11.65 15.15
N ARG A 49 -5.31 -10.93 14.26
CA ARG A 49 -5.84 -11.44 12.98
C ARG A 49 -5.45 -10.49 11.84
N GLY A 50 -6.44 -9.92 11.14
CA GLY A 50 -6.24 -9.00 10.02
C GLY A 50 -5.97 -7.53 10.42
N GLY A 51 -5.66 -7.25 11.68
CA GLY A 51 -5.40 -5.91 12.17
C GLY A 51 -6.66 -5.15 12.61
N THR A 52 -6.45 -4.03 13.28
CA THR A 52 -7.53 -3.16 13.78
C THR A 52 -7.91 -2.12 12.72
N LEU A 53 -8.89 -2.46 11.89
CA LEU A 53 -9.38 -1.59 10.80
C LEU A 53 -9.82 -0.21 11.30
N GLY A 54 -9.61 0.83 10.49
CA GLY A 54 -10.17 2.15 10.74
C GLY A 54 -11.69 2.21 10.60
N THR A 55 -12.29 3.26 11.17
CA THR A 55 -13.74 3.53 11.12
C THR A 55 -14.09 4.53 10.02
N VAL A 56 -13.22 5.52 9.80
CA VAL A 56 -13.40 6.58 8.79
C VAL A 56 -12.33 6.41 7.71
N SER A 57 -12.76 6.24 6.46
CA SER A 57 -11.86 6.15 5.30
C SER A 57 -11.67 7.53 4.70
N THR A 58 -10.42 7.88 4.38
CA THR A 58 -10.04 9.17 3.82
C THR A 58 -9.16 9.03 2.60
N VAL A 59 -9.22 10.02 1.73
CA VAL A 59 -8.26 10.24 0.64
C VAL A 59 -7.72 11.65 0.83
N ASN A 60 -6.39 11.79 0.94
CA ASN A 60 -5.74 13.07 1.23
C ASN A 60 -6.35 13.78 2.46
N TRP A 61 -6.68 13.00 3.50
CA TRP A 61 -7.29 13.48 4.76
C TRP A 61 -8.74 13.94 4.70
N GLU A 62 -9.37 13.82 3.54
CA GLU A 62 -10.78 14.18 3.34
C GLU A 62 -11.67 12.94 3.20
N VAL A 63 -12.92 13.06 3.66
CA VAL A 63 -13.94 12.01 3.49
C VAL A 63 -14.64 12.22 2.16
N THR A 64 -14.38 11.32 1.22
CA THR A 64 -15.00 11.32 -0.12
C THR A 64 -14.79 12.66 -0.87
N PRO A 65 -13.55 13.14 -1.02
CA PRO A 65 -13.28 14.36 -1.77
C PRO A 65 -13.77 14.25 -3.22
N ILE A 66 -14.01 15.40 -3.83
CA ILE A 66 -14.36 15.54 -5.24
C ILE A 66 -13.24 16.35 -5.90
N TYR A 67 -12.60 15.77 -6.91
CA TYR A 67 -11.62 16.47 -7.73
C TYR A 67 -12.25 16.85 -9.06
N ASP A 68 -12.16 18.13 -9.41
CA ASP A 68 -12.56 18.62 -10.73
C ASP A 68 -11.40 18.41 -11.71
N LEU A 69 -11.65 17.63 -12.75
CA LEU A 69 -10.68 17.29 -13.78
C LEU A 69 -11.14 17.80 -15.15
N PRO A 70 -10.26 18.31 -16.02
CA PRO A 70 -10.65 18.73 -17.36
C PRO A 70 -11.29 17.58 -18.14
N ALA A 71 -12.45 17.81 -18.73
CA ALA A 71 -13.15 16.80 -19.52
C ALA A 71 -12.26 16.26 -20.66
N GLY A 72 -12.34 14.97 -20.95
CA GLY A 72 -11.57 14.33 -22.02
C GLY A 72 -10.04 14.32 -21.85
N SER A 73 -9.51 14.70 -20.69
CA SER A 73 -8.06 14.71 -20.41
C SER A 73 -7.53 13.34 -19.94
N LEU A 74 -6.21 13.20 -19.90
CA LEU A 74 -5.49 12.04 -19.38
C LEU A 74 -4.86 12.37 -18.02
N VAL A 75 -5.29 11.67 -16.98
CA VAL A 75 -4.86 11.91 -15.60
C VAL A 75 -4.21 10.67 -15.02
N ARG A 76 -3.03 10.82 -14.40
CA ARG A 76 -2.39 9.76 -13.62
C ARG A 76 -2.89 9.82 -12.19
N LEU A 77 -3.57 8.79 -11.72
CA LEU A 77 -3.97 8.63 -10.32
C LEU A 77 -2.92 7.78 -9.61
N ARG A 78 -2.23 8.32 -8.62
CA ARG A 78 -1.25 7.58 -7.81
C ARG A 78 -1.89 7.15 -6.50
N LEU A 79 -2.41 5.93 -6.46
CA LEU A 79 -3.03 5.38 -5.27
C LEU A 79 -1.91 4.92 -4.33
N ALA A 80 -1.88 5.45 -3.11
CA ALA A 80 -1.00 4.97 -2.06
C ALA A 80 -1.81 4.62 -0.81
N VAL A 81 -1.79 3.35 -0.42
CA VAL A 81 -2.44 2.91 0.82
C VAL A 81 -1.45 3.08 1.96
N THR A 82 -1.59 4.19 2.69
CA THR A 82 -0.78 4.47 3.89
C THR A 82 -1.47 4.10 5.19
N ASP A 83 -2.54 3.29 5.07
CA ASP A 83 -3.19 2.62 6.18
C ASP A 83 -2.21 1.70 6.92
N VAL A 84 -2.57 1.33 8.16
CA VAL A 84 -1.75 0.46 9.00
C VAL A 84 -2.18 -1.02 8.87
N THR A 85 -3.41 -1.28 8.44
CA THR A 85 -4.07 -2.58 8.61
C THR A 85 -4.90 -3.03 7.42
N ARG A 86 -5.52 -2.10 6.68
CA ARG A 86 -6.46 -2.46 5.63
C ARG A 86 -5.75 -2.97 4.38
N ILE A 87 -6.01 -4.23 4.04
CA ILE A 87 -5.86 -4.75 2.68
C ILE A 87 -7.17 -4.44 1.95
N GLY A 88 -7.11 -3.59 0.93
CA GLY A 88 -8.27 -3.14 0.17
C GLY A 88 -8.31 -3.71 -1.23
N THR A 89 -9.52 -3.92 -1.75
CA THR A 89 -9.74 -4.16 -3.18
C THR A 89 -10.44 -2.93 -3.75
N TYR A 90 -9.80 -2.31 -4.73
CA TYR A 90 -10.22 -1.03 -5.30
C TYR A 90 -10.70 -1.21 -6.74
N ASP A 91 -11.78 -0.51 -7.09
CA ASP A 91 -12.32 -0.44 -8.45
C ASP A 91 -12.47 1.03 -8.85
N LEU A 92 -12.19 1.31 -10.13
CA LEU A 92 -12.55 2.58 -10.75
C LEU A 92 -13.80 2.37 -11.61
N ASP A 93 -14.86 3.14 -11.34
CA ASP A 93 -16.13 3.08 -12.05
C ASP A 93 -16.47 4.41 -12.72
N GLY A 94 -17.15 4.37 -13.87
CA GLY A 94 -17.63 5.57 -14.58
C GLY A 94 -16.69 6.20 -15.60
N GLY A 95 -15.51 5.61 -15.86
CA GLY A 95 -14.54 6.14 -16.83
C GLY A 95 -13.68 5.07 -17.51
N THR A 96 -12.91 5.47 -18.52
CA THR A 96 -11.97 4.58 -19.20
C THR A 96 -10.61 4.68 -18.51
N ALA A 97 -10.15 3.62 -17.87
CA ALA A 97 -8.89 3.62 -17.16
C ALA A 97 -8.10 2.30 -17.28
N LYS A 98 -6.82 2.35 -16.93
CA LYS A 98 -5.91 1.19 -16.90
C LYS A 98 -4.93 1.32 -15.73
N VAL A 99 -4.66 0.22 -15.04
CA VAL A 99 -3.53 0.16 -14.09
C VAL A 99 -2.24 0.05 -14.90
N ILE A 100 -1.28 0.92 -14.63
CA ILE A 100 -0.03 1.03 -15.41
C ILE A 100 1.22 0.69 -14.60
N ALA A 101 1.16 0.77 -13.27
CA ALA A 101 2.27 0.42 -12.39
C ALA A 101 1.75 -0.10 -11.04
N LEU A 102 2.54 -0.96 -10.40
CA LEU A 102 2.34 -1.43 -9.02
C LEU A 102 3.62 -1.21 -8.23
N ASP A 103 3.51 -0.67 -7.02
CA ASP A 103 4.64 -0.38 -6.13
C ASP A 103 5.78 0.40 -6.81
N ALA A 104 5.40 1.39 -7.63
CA ALA A 104 6.29 2.20 -8.48
C ALA A 104 7.04 1.44 -9.59
N ASN A 105 6.68 0.18 -9.87
CA ASN A 105 7.19 -0.58 -11.00
C ASN A 105 6.16 -0.65 -12.13
N PRO A 106 6.48 -0.14 -13.32
CA PRO A 106 5.60 -0.26 -14.48
C PRO A 106 5.24 -1.71 -14.81
N LEU A 107 3.99 -1.91 -15.21
CA LEU A 107 3.53 -3.19 -15.70
C LEU A 107 3.97 -3.38 -17.16
N PRO A 108 4.38 -4.60 -17.56
CA PRO A 108 4.67 -4.89 -18.97
C PRO A 108 3.48 -4.61 -19.89
N GLN A 109 2.26 -4.80 -19.37
CA GLN A 109 1.01 -4.46 -20.06
C GLN A 109 0.01 -3.85 -19.07
N PRO A 110 -0.66 -2.75 -19.43
CA PRO A 110 -1.68 -2.16 -18.58
C PRO A 110 -2.89 -3.09 -18.40
N VAL A 111 -3.36 -3.24 -17.16
CA VAL A 111 -4.49 -4.12 -16.81
C VAL A 111 -5.75 -3.33 -16.47
N ALA A 112 -6.88 -4.04 -16.37
CA ALA A 112 -8.16 -3.41 -16.06
C ALA A 112 -8.14 -2.73 -14.68
N PRO A 113 -8.84 -1.59 -14.50
CA PRO A 113 -8.84 -0.80 -13.26
C PRO A 113 -9.86 -1.38 -12.24
N ARG A 114 -9.92 -2.72 -12.14
CA ARG A 114 -10.89 -3.44 -11.30
C ARG A 114 -10.19 -4.53 -10.52
N GLY A 115 -10.65 -4.74 -9.29
CA GLY A 115 -10.10 -5.76 -8.41
C GLY A 115 -8.66 -5.46 -7.98
N ILE A 116 -8.26 -4.18 -7.95
CA ILE A 116 -6.89 -3.80 -7.62
C ILE A 116 -6.68 -4.06 -6.12
N VAL A 117 -5.92 -5.09 -5.77
CA VAL A 117 -5.61 -5.40 -4.37
C VAL A 117 -4.38 -4.61 -3.95
N ILE A 118 -4.53 -3.74 -2.95
CA ILE A 118 -3.44 -2.92 -2.42
C ILE A 118 -3.42 -3.07 -0.90
N ALA A 119 -2.31 -3.57 -0.36
CA ALA A 119 -2.07 -3.73 1.06
C ALA A 119 -1.41 -2.47 1.69
N PRO A 120 -1.32 -2.39 3.02
CA PRO A 120 -0.58 -1.31 3.71
C PRO A 120 0.84 -1.13 3.15
N GLY A 121 1.18 0.11 2.78
CA GLY A 121 2.48 0.47 2.19
C GLY A 121 2.58 0.28 0.68
N GLN A 122 1.59 -0.33 0.05
CA GLN A 122 1.59 -0.55 -1.39
C GLN A 122 0.99 0.62 -2.17
N ARG A 123 1.35 0.69 -3.45
CA ARG A 123 0.90 1.71 -4.40
C ARG A 123 0.45 1.10 -5.71
N ALA A 124 -0.44 1.80 -6.40
CA ALA A 124 -0.81 1.51 -7.78
C ALA A 124 -0.98 2.82 -8.55
N ASP A 125 -0.47 2.86 -9.78
CA ASP A 125 -0.74 3.98 -10.67
C ASP A 125 -1.80 3.58 -11.69
N VAL A 126 -2.78 4.45 -11.88
CA VAL A 126 -3.89 4.26 -12.81
C VAL A 126 -3.91 5.42 -13.80
N ALA A 127 -3.83 5.12 -15.09
CA ALA A 127 -4.11 6.07 -16.14
C ALA A 127 -5.62 6.16 -16.32
N LEU A 128 -6.18 7.35 -16.11
CA LEU A 128 -7.59 7.66 -16.32
C LEU A 128 -7.75 8.57 -17.53
N ARG A 129 -8.60 8.19 -18.48
CA ARG A 129 -9.19 9.11 -19.44
C ARG A 129 -10.49 9.65 -18.86
N VAL A 130 -10.48 10.93 -18.51
CA VAL A 130 -11.63 11.62 -17.93
C VAL A 130 -12.77 11.59 -18.97
N PRO A 131 -14.01 11.29 -18.56
CA PRO A 131 -15.17 11.36 -19.45
C PRO A 131 -15.35 12.74 -20.09
N ASP A 132 -16.16 12.79 -21.16
CA ASP A 132 -16.38 14.02 -21.93
C ASP A 132 -17.53 14.85 -21.35
N GLY A 133 -18.54 14.19 -20.77
CA GLY A 133 -19.71 14.86 -20.18
C GLY A 133 -19.50 15.21 -18.72
N GLU A 134 -19.91 16.41 -18.30
CA GLU A 134 -19.82 16.86 -16.90
C GLU A 134 -20.68 16.01 -15.93
N ASP A 135 -21.70 15.32 -16.45
CA ASP A 135 -22.56 14.41 -15.68
C ASP A 135 -21.94 13.00 -15.52
N GLU A 136 -20.83 12.70 -16.20
CA GLU A 136 -20.18 11.39 -16.18
C GLU A 136 -19.11 11.31 -15.08
N ILE A 137 -19.56 11.18 -13.83
CA ILE A 137 -18.66 11.13 -12.67
C ILE A 137 -17.93 9.78 -12.60
N VAL A 138 -16.60 9.86 -12.45
CA VAL A 138 -15.76 8.70 -12.15
C VAL A 138 -15.59 8.56 -10.64
N SER A 139 -15.56 7.34 -10.11
CA SER A 139 -15.33 7.09 -8.69
C SER A 139 -14.29 6.01 -8.45
N LEU A 140 -13.47 6.21 -7.41
CA LEU A 140 -12.66 5.15 -6.83
C LEU A 140 -13.41 4.54 -5.65
N ASN A 141 -13.65 3.24 -5.72
CA ASN A 141 -14.46 2.49 -4.76
C ASN A 141 -13.62 1.45 -4.04
N LEU A 142 -13.80 1.36 -2.72
CA LEU A 142 -13.33 0.25 -1.91
C LEU A 142 -14.41 -0.82 -1.84
N ARG A 143 -14.11 -2.06 -2.24
CA ARG A 143 -15.03 -3.19 -2.03
C ARG A 143 -15.17 -3.46 -0.54
N THR A 144 -16.41 -3.50 -0.06
CA THR A 144 -16.72 -3.94 1.30
C THR A 144 -17.81 -5.00 1.26
N ALA A 145 -17.92 -5.77 2.35
CA ALA A 145 -18.99 -6.76 2.49
C ALA A 145 -20.42 -6.15 2.45
N LYS A 146 -20.56 -4.85 2.72
CA LYS A 146 -21.83 -4.12 2.68
C LYS A 146 -22.11 -3.45 1.32
N GLY A 147 -21.24 -3.66 0.33
CA GLY A 147 -21.27 -2.98 -0.96
C GLY A 147 -20.06 -2.07 -1.18
N PRO A 148 -19.88 -1.51 -2.38
CA PRO A 148 -18.80 -0.58 -2.69
C PRO A 148 -18.93 0.69 -1.84
N ARG A 149 -17.83 1.10 -1.21
CA ARG A 149 -17.70 2.38 -0.52
C ARG A 149 -16.94 3.33 -1.43
N VAL A 150 -17.58 4.44 -1.82
CA VAL A 150 -16.92 5.52 -2.57
C VAL A 150 -15.86 6.17 -1.68
N LEU A 151 -14.63 6.27 -2.19
CA LEU A 151 -13.51 6.92 -1.50
C LEU A 151 -13.20 8.31 -2.04
N VAL A 152 -13.37 8.51 -3.34
CA VAL A 152 -13.13 9.79 -4.02
C VAL A 152 -13.93 9.79 -5.33
N ARG A 153 -14.37 10.98 -5.74
CA ARG A 153 -15.02 11.21 -7.03
C ARG A 153 -14.19 12.16 -7.89
N PHE A 154 -14.24 11.94 -9.19
CA PHE A 154 -13.62 12.80 -10.18
C PHE A 154 -14.72 13.32 -11.10
N ARG A 155 -14.91 14.64 -11.11
CA ARG A 155 -15.95 15.31 -11.87
C ARG A 155 -15.32 15.94 -13.11
N PRO A 156 -15.76 15.58 -14.32
CA PRO A 156 -15.32 16.27 -15.55
C PRO A 156 -15.82 17.71 -15.54
N ILE A 157 -14.98 18.65 -15.94
CA ILE A 157 -15.33 20.06 -16.09
C ILE A 157 -14.83 20.65 -17.42
N GLY A 158 -15.61 21.56 -18.00
CA GLY A 158 -15.20 22.36 -19.14
C GLY A 158 -15.27 21.63 -20.48
N ALA A 159 -14.64 22.21 -21.50
CA ALA A 159 -14.63 21.65 -22.84
C ALA A 159 -13.74 20.40 -22.91
N SER A 160 -14.25 19.34 -23.53
CA SER A 160 -13.49 18.10 -23.68
C SER A 160 -12.24 18.29 -24.54
N ALA A 161 -11.10 17.78 -24.03
CA ALA A 161 -9.86 17.68 -24.77
C ALA A 161 -9.86 16.50 -25.78
N GLY A 162 -10.84 15.60 -25.72
CA GLY A 162 -11.03 14.50 -26.68
C GLY A 162 -9.88 13.49 -26.72
N ARG A 163 -9.03 13.41 -25.69
CA ARG A 163 -7.85 12.55 -25.67
C ARG A 163 -8.21 11.08 -25.45
N THR A 164 -7.27 10.22 -25.78
CA THR A 164 -7.36 8.77 -25.68
C THR A 164 -6.17 8.19 -24.92
N LEU A 165 -6.38 7.08 -24.19
CA LEU A 165 -5.29 6.43 -23.44
C LEU A 165 -4.12 5.96 -24.33
N GLY A 166 -4.36 5.74 -25.63
CA GLY A 166 -3.33 5.32 -26.57
C GLY A 166 -2.29 6.40 -26.90
N GLU A 167 -2.55 7.66 -26.53
CA GLU A 167 -1.58 8.75 -26.67
C GLU A 167 -0.49 8.72 -25.59
N LEU A 168 -0.68 7.96 -24.51
CA LEU A 168 0.30 7.84 -23.44
C LEU A 168 1.51 7.04 -23.92
N LYS A 169 2.70 7.55 -23.62
CA LYS A 169 3.93 6.79 -23.80
C LYS A 169 4.02 5.70 -22.71
N PRO A 170 4.57 4.52 -23.03
CA PRO A 170 4.86 3.52 -22.01
C PRO A 170 5.80 4.08 -20.94
N LEU A 171 5.54 3.74 -19.67
CA LEU A 171 6.46 4.07 -18.58
C LEU A 171 7.74 3.24 -18.72
N ARG A 172 8.89 3.87 -18.45
CA ARG A 172 10.17 3.16 -18.51
C ARG A 172 10.33 2.22 -17.33
N PRO A 173 10.68 0.94 -17.55
CA PRO A 173 10.96 0.03 -16.45
C PRO A 173 12.09 0.55 -15.56
N ASN A 174 11.93 0.37 -14.25
CA ASN A 174 12.99 0.70 -13.28
C ASN A 174 14.23 -0.15 -13.54
N ARG A 175 15.41 0.43 -13.34
CA ARG A 175 16.69 -0.28 -13.44
C ARG A 175 16.93 -1.11 -12.19
N VAL A 176 16.26 -2.25 -12.11
CA VAL A 176 16.46 -3.24 -11.05
C VAL A 176 17.33 -4.38 -11.62
N PRO A 177 18.37 -4.85 -10.90
CA PRO A 177 19.12 -6.03 -11.31
C PRO A 177 18.21 -7.25 -11.41
N GLU A 178 18.21 -7.90 -12.57
CA GLU A 178 17.45 -9.14 -12.75
C GLU A 178 18.16 -10.29 -12.02
N PRO A 179 17.46 -11.08 -11.18
CA PRO A 179 18.08 -12.19 -10.47
C PRO A 179 18.43 -13.33 -11.44
N ASP A 180 19.61 -13.93 -11.27
CA ASP A 180 19.95 -15.20 -11.92
C ASP A 180 19.29 -16.36 -11.15
N LEU A 181 18.42 -17.09 -11.84
CA LEU A 181 17.64 -18.20 -11.30
C LEU A 181 18.24 -19.58 -11.62
N ALA A 182 19.42 -19.65 -12.25
CA ALA A 182 20.07 -20.93 -12.57
C ALA A 182 20.58 -21.67 -11.32
N ASP A 183 21.11 -20.95 -10.34
CA ASP A 183 21.58 -21.49 -9.05
C ASP A 183 21.39 -20.47 -7.90
N PRO A 184 20.13 -20.19 -7.51
CA PRO A 184 19.86 -19.20 -6.47
C PRO A 184 20.05 -19.80 -5.07
N GLU A 185 20.57 -18.99 -4.14
CA GLU A 185 20.58 -19.39 -2.73
C GLU A 185 19.16 -19.32 -2.16
N THR A 186 18.66 -20.44 -1.64
CA THR A 186 17.32 -20.50 -1.04
C THR A 186 17.36 -20.07 0.42
N MET A 187 16.48 -19.14 0.76
CA MET A 187 16.34 -18.61 2.11
C MET A 187 14.94 -18.90 2.64
N ASP A 188 14.86 -19.73 3.68
CA ASP A 188 13.58 -20.05 4.30
C ASP A 188 13.21 -18.97 5.34
N PHE A 189 12.01 -18.40 5.20
CA PHE A 189 11.39 -17.52 6.18
C PHE A 189 10.16 -18.21 6.78
N VAL A 190 10.20 -18.47 8.09
CA VAL A 190 9.09 -19.10 8.81
C VAL A 190 8.25 -18.04 9.49
N PHE A 191 7.01 -17.87 9.04
CA PHE A 191 6.02 -17.00 9.65
C PHE A 191 5.19 -17.81 10.65
N GLY A 192 5.21 -17.40 11.92
CA GLY A 192 4.56 -18.15 13.00
C GLY A 192 3.80 -17.26 13.99
N TRP A 193 2.74 -17.82 14.57
CA TRP A 193 2.14 -17.31 15.80
C TRP A 193 3.16 -17.45 16.94
N SER A 194 3.22 -16.46 17.84
CA SER A 194 4.10 -16.34 19.02
C SER A 194 5.24 -17.39 19.20
N PRO A 195 6.50 -16.97 19.40
CA PRO A 195 7.68 -17.85 19.45
C PRO A 195 7.56 -19.15 20.26
N ASN A 196 6.87 -19.17 21.41
CA ASN A 196 6.90 -20.32 22.34
C ASN A 196 5.63 -20.55 23.19
N GLY A 197 4.48 -19.89 22.96
CA GLY A 197 3.31 -20.04 23.86
C GLY A 197 3.51 -19.55 25.32
N ASP A 198 4.72 -19.17 25.70
CA ASP A 198 5.05 -18.54 26.98
C ASP A 198 4.76 -17.03 26.99
N ALA A 199 4.70 -16.47 28.19
CA ALA A 199 4.36 -15.07 28.46
C ALA A 199 5.19 -14.06 27.61
N PRO A 200 4.62 -12.88 27.25
CA PRO A 200 5.28 -11.91 26.38
C PRO A 200 6.66 -11.49 26.94
N ALA A 201 7.72 -11.83 26.22
CA ALA A 201 9.05 -11.30 26.52
C ALA A 201 9.09 -9.80 26.15
N PRO A 202 9.69 -8.93 26.97
CA PRO A 202 9.85 -7.51 26.65
C PRO A 202 10.61 -7.29 25.34
N GLY A 203 10.00 -6.59 24.39
CA GLY A 203 10.70 -6.07 23.22
C GLY A 203 11.58 -4.87 23.59
N VAL A 204 12.48 -4.48 22.68
CA VAL A 204 13.40 -3.33 22.85
C VAL A 204 12.67 -2.00 23.13
N CYS A 205 11.42 -1.85 22.67
CA CYS A 205 10.57 -0.69 22.91
C CYS A 205 9.58 -0.87 24.09
N GLY A 206 9.85 -1.80 24.99
CA GLY A 206 8.92 -2.22 26.05
C GLY A 206 7.98 -3.33 25.60
N THR A 207 7.24 -3.88 26.56
CA THR A 207 6.15 -4.84 26.29
C THR A 207 4.85 -4.06 26.16
N LEU A 208 4.13 -4.25 25.05
CA LEU A 208 2.74 -3.75 24.93
C LEU A 208 1.75 -4.72 25.60
N GLY A 209 2.21 -5.73 26.34
CA GLY A 209 1.37 -6.80 26.91
C GLY A 209 0.86 -7.82 25.88
N TYR A 210 1.38 -7.80 24.64
CA TYR A 210 0.93 -8.67 23.54
C TYR A 210 2.08 -9.42 22.90
N THR A 211 1.78 -10.61 22.39
CA THR A 211 2.69 -11.41 21.58
C THR A 211 2.50 -11.07 20.11
N PHE A 212 3.61 -10.79 19.41
CA PHE A 212 3.59 -10.45 17.99
C PHE A 212 3.75 -11.70 17.12
N TRP A 213 3.34 -11.58 15.87
CA TRP A 213 3.75 -12.50 14.81
C TRP A 213 5.29 -12.54 14.73
N SER A 214 5.84 -13.74 14.57
CA SER A 214 7.29 -13.93 14.49
C SER A 214 7.71 -14.32 13.08
N ILE A 215 8.88 -13.85 12.68
CA ILE A 215 9.62 -14.35 11.53
C ILE A 215 10.80 -15.13 12.11
N ASN A 216 10.98 -16.37 11.66
CA ASN A 216 12.02 -17.31 12.06
C ASN A 216 12.00 -17.77 13.53
N ARG A 217 10.95 -17.42 14.30
CA ARG A 217 10.65 -17.78 15.70
C ARG A 217 11.34 -17.00 16.83
N PRO A 218 12.67 -16.75 16.93
CA PRO A 218 13.15 -15.90 18.01
C PRO A 218 12.53 -14.50 17.89
N PRO A 219 11.99 -13.93 18.98
CA PRO A 219 11.81 -12.48 19.01
C PRO A 219 13.20 -11.83 18.84
N LEU A 220 13.25 -10.55 18.46
CA LEU A 220 14.47 -9.75 18.60
C LEU A 220 14.84 -9.69 20.10
N VAL A 221 15.60 -10.68 20.58
CA VAL A 221 15.93 -10.84 22.01
C VAL A 221 17.11 -9.93 22.33
N ARG A 222 16.97 -9.13 23.39
CA ARG A 222 18.10 -8.49 24.06
C ARG A 222 18.97 -9.60 24.66
N ARG A 223 20.10 -9.96 24.03
CA ARG A 223 21.07 -10.85 24.66
C ARG A 223 21.69 -10.10 25.84
N GLU A 224 21.38 -10.50 27.07
CA GLU A 224 22.02 -9.94 28.27
C GLU A 224 23.52 -10.31 28.26
N LEU A 225 24.34 -9.42 27.73
CA LEU A 225 25.72 -9.29 28.21
C LEU A 225 25.81 -8.03 29.07
N GLY A 226 26.48 -8.18 30.21
CA GLY A 226 26.63 -7.16 31.23
C GLY A 226 27.01 -5.78 30.68
N ARG A 227 26.41 -4.77 31.30
CA ARG A 227 26.76 -3.34 31.31
C ARG A 227 27.60 -2.82 30.11
N SER A 228 26.96 -1.94 29.33
CA SER A 228 27.55 -1.01 28.33
C SER A 228 27.83 -1.52 26.92
N ALA A 229 27.00 -2.41 26.37
CA ALA A 229 27.01 -2.68 24.92
C ALA A 229 25.86 -1.95 24.22
N SER A 230 26.19 -1.19 23.17
CA SER A 230 25.23 -0.84 22.10
C SER A 230 24.45 -2.08 21.68
N PRO A 231 23.17 -1.97 21.28
CA PRO A 231 22.41 -3.14 20.84
C PRO A 231 23.08 -3.72 19.60
N ASN A 232 23.81 -4.83 19.77
CA ASN A 232 24.29 -5.63 18.66
C ASN A 232 23.07 -6.28 18.01
N PHE A 233 22.70 -5.79 16.84
CA PHE A 233 21.67 -6.37 15.99
C PHE A 233 22.32 -7.43 15.10
N ASP A 234 22.19 -8.70 15.47
CA ASP A 234 22.50 -9.78 14.52
C ASP A 234 21.41 -9.75 13.42
N PRO A 235 21.79 -9.70 12.12
CA PRO A 235 20.82 -9.69 11.04
C PRO A 235 20.04 -11.01 11.00
N LEU A 236 18.76 -10.96 10.62
CA LEU A 236 17.92 -12.16 10.45
C LEU A 236 18.58 -13.18 9.51
N THR A 237 19.18 -12.68 8.43
CA THR A 237 20.09 -13.45 7.58
C THR A 237 21.14 -12.51 6.98
N PRO A 238 22.44 -12.82 7.05
CA PRO A 238 23.47 -12.06 6.34
C PRO A 238 23.40 -12.34 4.84
N LEU A 239 23.49 -11.28 4.02
CA LEU A 239 23.55 -11.36 2.56
C LEU A 239 24.89 -10.83 2.06
N ARG A 240 25.42 -11.42 0.98
CA ARG A 240 26.57 -10.92 0.23
C ARG A 240 26.09 -9.97 -0.87
N GLN A 241 26.92 -8.97 -1.19
CA GLN A 241 26.65 -8.07 -2.30
C GLN A 241 26.55 -8.86 -3.61
N ALA A 242 25.56 -8.52 -4.45
CA ALA A 242 25.27 -9.17 -5.74
C ALA A 242 24.93 -10.67 -5.67
N GLN A 243 24.54 -11.17 -4.49
CA GLN A 243 24.07 -12.54 -4.32
C GLN A 243 22.64 -12.70 -4.85
N ASN A 244 22.39 -13.75 -5.63
CA ASN A 244 21.05 -14.14 -6.07
C ASN A 244 20.41 -15.05 -5.02
N CYS A 245 19.23 -14.66 -4.52
CA CYS A 245 18.52 -15.40 -3.50
C CYS A 245 17.04 -15.57 -3.87
N VAL A 246 16.47 -16.71 -3.46
CA VAL A 246 15.02 -16.95 -3.51
C VAL A 246 14.52 -17.06 -2.07
N ALA A 247 13.58 -16.18 -1.71
CA ALA A 247 12.92 -16.22 -0.41
C ALA A 247 11.72 -17.17 -0.44
N CYS A 248 11.80 -18.25 0.34
CA CYS A 248 10.75 -19.24 0.50
C CYS A 248 9.97 -18.99 1.80
N ASN A 249 8.71 -18.59 1.68
CA ASN A 249 7.84 -18.35 2.83
C ASN A 249 7.19 -19.65 3.28
N ARG A 250 7.41 -20.05 4.54
CA ARG A 250 6.72 -21.17 5.17
C ARG A 250 5.84 -20.68 6.31
N TYR A 251 4.64 -21.22 6.40
CA TYR A 251 3.76 -20.99 7.54
C TYR A 251 4.04 -22.08 8.57
N GLY A 252 4.41 -21.69 9.79
CA GLY A 252 4.58 -22.62 10.89
C GLY A 252 3.26 -23.31 11.25
N PRO A 253 3.29 -24.53 11.82
CA PRO A 253 2.09 -25.16 12.35
C PRO A 253 1.46 -24.27 13.42
N SER A 254 0.13 -24.16 13.39
CA SER A 254 -0.71 -23.47 14.38
C SER A 254 -0.66 -24.15 15.73
#